data_AF-A0A4D8QXI9-F1
#
_entry.id   AF-A0A4D8QXI9-F1
#
_cell.length_a   1.000
_cell.length_b   1.000
_cell.length_c   1.000
_cell.angle_alpha   90.00
_cell.angle_beta   90.00
_cell.angle_gamma   90.00
#
_symmetry.space_group_name_H-M   'P 1'
#
loop_
_entity.id
_entity.type
_entity.pdbx_description
1 polymer ?
#
loop_
_entity_poly.entity_id
_entity_poly.type
_entity_poly.pdbx_seq_one_letter_code
_entity_poly.pdbx_strand_id
1 'polypeptide(L)'
;MLAFSSIAAGRRIEATMDTGRAPHPRRHAPRPARLAAAVLLAGLPLTAAGAEPPTVSLRPGADIQAAVDRHPPGARFRLEAGVHRLHSIVPKDRNLFEGAPGAVLSGARRLTAFVHRGPVWIARGQTQKGRVNAVEFCRAGFPRCAHPEDLFIDDAPMLHVGSRSAVGPGRWFFDYDADEIVIGDDPTGRIVETSVIPRAFGGTASGVVIQALTIEKYAAPIQAAAVDAEFGPGWTIRNSVLRLNHGVGVNAGNGSRILDNRILDNGHAGFSGSGTDFLIAGNEIARNGYAGVDFHWEGAAARSPNPAAAD
;
A
#
# COMPACT_ATOMS: atom_id res chain seq x y z
N MET A 1 5.43 -17.60 -19.52
CA MET A 1 4.43 -17.64 -20.62
C MET A 1 3.30 -16.71 -20.24
N LEU A 2 2.88 -15.84 -21.18
CA LEU A 2 1.89 -14.74 -21.10
C LEU A 2 2.41 -13.42 -20.47
N ALA A 3 2.27 -12.23 -21.05
CA ALA A 3 2.06 -11.77 -22.43
C ALA A 3 2.39 -10.27 -22.47
N PHE A 4 3.24 -9.83 -23.40
CA PHE A 4 3.43 -8.41 -23.74
C PHE A 4 2.21 -7.90 -24.52
N SER A 5 1.78 -6.65 -24.30
CA SER A 5 1.03 -5.94 -25.33
C SER A 5 1.38 -4.46 -25.42
N SER A 6 1.50 -4.04 -26.67
CA SER A 6 2.06 -2.80 -27.18
C SER A 6 1.08 -1.64 -27.08
N ILE A 7 1.64 -0.45 -26.87
CA ILE A 7 0.97 0.84 -27.06
C ILE A 7 0.74 1.08 -28.56
N ALA A 8 -0.44 1.54 -28.93
CA ALA A 8 -0.69 2.20 -30.21
C ALA A 8 -1.43 3.53 -29.94
N ALA A 9 -0.76 4.64 -30.28
CA ALA A 9 -1.35 5.97 -30.32
C ALA A 9 -2.16 6.14 -31.61
N GLY A 10 -3.31 6.82 -31.52
CA GLY A 10 -4.12 7.19 -32.68
C GLY A 10 -5.21 8.18 -32.33
N ARG A 11 -4.92 9.48 -32.42
CA ARG A 11 -5.93 10.55 -32.47
C ARG A 11 -6.64 10.48 -33.82
N ARG A 12 -7.98 10.56 -33.83
CA ARG A 12 -8.73 11.26 -34.88
C ARG A 12 -9.94 11.97 -34.29
N ILE A 13 -10.02 13.24 -34.64
CA ILE A 13 -11.10 14.19 -34.40
C ILE A 13 -12.06 14.03 -35.57
N GLU A 14 -13.35 13.83 -35.31
CA GLU A 14 -14.42 14.14 -36.27
C GLU A 14 -15.53 14.90 -35.56
N ALA A 15 -15.81 16.08 -36.10
CA ALA A 15 -16.89 16.96 -35.74
C ALA A 15 -18.00 16.82 -36.78
N THR A 16 -19.25 16.82 -36.33
CA THR A 16 -20.40 17.10 -37.19
C THR A 16 -21.44 17.90 -36.41
N MET A 17 -21.64 19.13 -36.87
CA MET A 17 -22.79 19.98 -36.56
C MET A 17 -23.99 19.46 -37.36
N ASP A 18 -25.18 19.49 -36.77
CA ASP A 18 -26.44 19.54 -37.53
C ASP A 18 -27.30 20.70 -37.04
N THR A 19 -27.89 21.38 -38.01
CA THR A 19 -28.51 22.69 -37.94
C THR A 19 -30.01 22.59 -38.18
N GLY A 20 -30.80 23.07 -37.22
CA GLY A 20 -32.03 23.83 -37.45
C GLY A 20 -33.31 23.07 -37.86
N ARG A 21 -34.41 23.32 -37.11
CA ARG A 21 -35.48 24.30 -37.46
C ARG A 21 -36.78 24.00 -36.70
N ALA A 22 -37.41 25.06 -36.19
CA ALA A 22 -38.70 25.11 -35.47
C ALA A 22 -39.89 25.39 -36.44
N PRO A 23 -41.08 25.85 -36.01
CA PRO A 23 -42.18 25.20 -35.24
C PRO A 23 -43.58 25.36 -35.91
N HIS A 24 -44.64 24.64 -35.49
CA HIS A 24 -46.06 24.97 -35.75
C HIS A 24 -47.03 24.13 -34.86
N PRO A 25 -48.33 24.45 -34.73
CA PRO A 25 -48.94 25.67 -34.19
C PRO A 25 -49.88 25.38 -32.98
N ARG A 26 -50.21 26.44 -32.24
CA ARG A 26 -51.12 26.43 -31.08
C ARG A 26 -52.57 26.15 -31.47
N ARG A 27 -53.27 25.33 -30.68
CA ARG A 27 -54.74 25.34 -30.56
C ARG A 27 -55.14 25.67 -29.13
N HIS A 28 -55.98 26.69 -28.98
CA HIS A 28 -56.59 27.10 -27.72
C HIS A 28 -57.82 26.24 -27.41
N ALA A 29 -57.92 25.79 -26.15
CA ALA A 29 -59.12 25.23 -25.55
C ALA A 29 -59.29 25.84 -24.13
N PRO A 30 -60.52 25.90 -23.59
CA PRO A 30 -60.94 26.94 -22.65
C PRO A 30 -60.51 26.67 -21.20
N ARG A 31 -60.37 27.77 -20.44
CA ARG A 31 -60.06 27.79 -19.01
C ARG A 31 -61.20 27.19 -18.18
N PRO A 32 -60.94 26.18 -17.32
CA PRO A 32 -61.79 25.90 -16.17
C PRO A 32 -61.29 26.63 -14.92
N ALA A 33 -62.21 26.81 -13.99
CA ALA A 33 -62.12 27.65 -12.80
C ALA A 33 -60.94 27.31 -11.87
N ARG A 34 -60.41 28.36 -11.24
CA ARG A 34 -59.41 28.29 -10.17
C ARG A 34 -60.00 27.55 -8.96
N LEU A 35 -59.62 26.30 -8.75
CA LEU A 35 -59.56 25.72 -7.40
C LEU A 35 -58.22 26.12 -6.78
N ALA A 36 -58.26 26.93 -5.73
CA ALA A 36 -57.11 27.20 -4.89
C ALA A 36 -56.79 25.93 -4.08
N ALA A 37 -55.95 25.05 -4.64
CA ALA A 37 -55.30 24.03 -3.85
C ALA A 37 -54.25 24.73 -2.97
N ALA A 38 -54.50 24.78 -1.66
CA ALA A 38 -53.48 25.09 -0.68
C ALA A 38 -52.43 23.97 -0.73
N VAL A 39 -51.42 24.16 -1.58
CA VAL A 39 -50.19 23.38 -1.51
C VAL A 39 -49.57 23.76 -0.18
N LEU A 40 -49.72 22.89 0.84
CA LEU A 40 -48.76 22.87 1.93
C LEU A 40 -47.40 22.63 1.25
N LEU A 41 -46.60 23.68 1.15
CA LEU A 41 -45.16 23.53 1.05
C LEU A 41 -44.73 22.85 2.35
N ALA A 42 -44.81 21.51 2.37
CA ALA A 42 -43.96 20.74 3.26
C ALA A 42 -42.55 21.20 2.95
N GLY A 43 -41.97 21.96 3.88
CA GLY A 43 -40.60 22.43 3.76
C GLY A 43 -39.75 21.21 3.45
N LEU A 44 -39.22 21.15 2.23
CA LEU A 44 -38.11 20.26 1.91
C LEU A 44 -37.08 20.54 3.01
N PRO A 45 -36.68 19.54 3.81
CA PRO A 45 -35.61 19.75 4.76
C PRO A 45 -34.44 20.26 3.92
N LEU A 46 -33.99 21.47 4.26
CA LEU A 46 -32.78 22.04 3.71
C LEU A 46 -31.70 21.01 4.02
N THR A 47 -31.32 20.19 3.04
CA THR A 47 -30.23 19.23 3.21
C THR A 47 -29.01 20.07 3.52
N ALA A 48 -28.59 20.06 4.78
CA ALA A 48 -27.38 20.72 5.20
C ALA A 48 -26.27 20.26 4.25
N ALA A 49 -25.77 21.19 3.44
CA ALA A 49 -24.60 20.95 2.65
C ALA A 49 -23.46 20.58 3.60
N GLY A 50 -22.98 19.34 3.47
CA GLY A 50 -21.62 18.94 3.82
C GLY A 50 -21.20 19.07 5.28
N ALA A 51 -21.79 18.30 6.19
CA ALA A 51 -21.00 17.86 7.35
C ALA A 51 -19.99 16.83 6.85
N GLU A 52 -18.69 17.11 7.02
CA GLU A 52 -17.64 16.15 6.70
C GLU A 52 -17.88 14.85 7.50
N PRO A 53 -17.73 13.65 6.89
CA PRO A 53 -17.99 12.40 7.60
C PRO A 53 -17.16 12.34 8.89
N PRO A 54 -17.74 11.89 10.02
CA PRO A 54 -17.01 11.80 11.27
C PRO A 54 -15.78 10.91 11.11
N THR A 55 -14.68 11.34 11.71
CA THR A 55 -13.42 10.58 11.73
C THR A 55 -13.45 9.52 12.82
N VAL A 56 -13.17 8.28 12.45
CA VAL A 56 -13.04 7.13 13.35
C VAL A 56 -11.60 7.08 13.87
N SER A 57 -11.39 7.35 15.16
CA SER A 57 -10.08 7.20 15.80
C SER A 57 -9.80 5.73 16.14
N LEU A 58 -8.63 5.25 15.71
CA LEU A 58 -8.15 3.89 15.89
C LEU A 58 -6.85 3.94 16.70
N ARG A 59 -6.84 3.34 17.90
CA ARG A 59 -5.64 3.22 18.74
C ARG A 59 -4.92 1.90 18.48
N PRO A 60 -3.62 1.77 18.79
CA PRO A 60 -2.92 0.49 18.73
C PRO A 60 -3.71 -0.63 19.43
N GLY A 61 -3.89 -1.75 18.74
CA GLY A 61 -4.70 -2.89 19.20
C GLY A 61 -6.17 -2.87 18.73
N ALA A 62 -6.63 -1.79 18.09
CA ALA A 62 -7.93 -1.78 17.41
C ALA A 62 -7.92 -2.66 16.16
N ASP A 63 -9.05 -3.27 15.83
CA ASP A 63 -9.24 -3.98 14.57
C ASP A 63 -9.61 -2.99 13.45
N ILE A 64 -8.60 -2.60 12.66
CA ILE A 64 -8.76 -1.61 11.59
C ILE A 64 -9.69 -2.11 10.48
N GLN A 65 -9.58 -3.38 10.08
CA GLN A 65 -10.45 -3.90 9.00
C GLN A 65 -11.90 -3.97 9.47
N ALA A 66 -12.15 -4.45 10.69
CA ALA A 66 -13.52 -4.46 11.22
C ALA A 66 -14.11 -3.04 11.34
N ALA A 67 -13.29 -2.02 11.60
CA ALA A 67 -13.73 -0.63 11.55
C ALA A 67 -14.10 -0.22 10.11
N VAL A 68 -13.27 -0.54 9.11
CA VAL A 68 -13.59 -0.29 7.69
C VAL A 68 -14.90 -0.97 7.29
N ASP A 69 -15.09 -2.23 7.67
CA ASP A 69 -16.26 -3.03 7.31
C ASP A 69 -17.56 -2.46 7.88
N ARG A 70 -17.53 -1.92 9.10
CA ARG A 70 -18.71 -1.35 9.78
C ARG A 70 -19.09 0.06 9.31
N HIS A 71 -18.22 0.75 8.57
CA HIS A 71 -18.47 2.12 8.14
C HIS A 71 -18.73 2.20 6.62
N PRO A 72 -19.48 3.20 6.15
CA PRO A 72 -19.77 3.35 4.72
C PRO A 72 -18.52 3.76 3.91
N PRO A 73 -18.54 3.59 2.58
CA PRO A 73 -17.57 4.23 1.68
C PRO A 73 -17.49 5.73 1.96
N GLY A 74 -16.29 6.32 1.84
CA GLY A 74 -16.02 7.72 2.18
C GLY A 74 -15.72 7.99 3.66
N ALA A 75 -15.81 6.97 4.53
CA ALA A 75 -15.44 7.10 5.93
C ALA A 75 -13.95 7.44 6.10
N ARG A 76 -13.65 8.15 7.18
CA ARG A 76 -12.30 8.62 7.54
C ARG A 76 -11.82 7.88 8.77
N PHE A 77 -10.58 7.41 8.73
CA PHE A 77 -9.93 6.67 9.79
C PHE A 77 -8.65 7.38 10.19
N ARG A 78 -8.56 7.75 11.47
CA ARG A 78 -7.34 8.32 12.05
C ARG A 78 -6.65 7.24 12.88
N LEU A 79 -5.46 6.84 12.46
CA LEU A 79 -4.60 5.96 13.23
C LEU A 79 -3.87 6.83 14.26
N GLU A 80 -4.21 6.65 15.52
CA GLU A 80 -3.56 7.38 16.62
C GLU A 80 -2.11 6.93 16.79
N ALA A 81 -1.31 7.75 17.49
CA ALA A 81 0.11 7.50 17.71
C ALA A 81 0.40 6.11 18.30
N GLY A 82 1.50 5.49 17.85
CA GLY A 82 1.92 4.15 18.24
C GLY A 82 1.89 3.15 17.08
N VAL A 83 2.25 1.89 17.37
CA VAL A 83 2.40 0.84 16.36
C VAL A 83 1.15 -0.03 16.26
N HIS A 84 0.48 0.06 15.12
CA HIS A 84 -0.64 -0.77 14.69
C HIS A 84 -0.10 -1.98 13.93
N ARG A 85 -0.08 -3.15 14.58
CA ARG A 85 0.63 -4.33 14.06
C ARG A 85 -0.31 -5.29 13.35
N LEU A 86 0.22 -5.96 12.34
CA LEU A 86 -0.37 -7.13 11.69
C LEU A 86 -1.73 -6.86 11.03
N HIS A 87 -1.90 -5.68 10.43
CA HIS A 87 -3.10 -5.34 9.66
C HIS A 87 -2.84 -5.43 8.15
N SER A 88 -3.80 -6.03 7.45
CA SER A 88 -4.00 -5.92 6.00
C SER A 88 -5.38 -5.30 5.79
N ILE A 89 -5.43 -4.17 5.09
CA ILE A 89 -6.62 -3.35 4.94
C ILE A 89 -7.12 -3.42 3.50
N VAL A 90 -8.39 -3.79 3.33
CA VAL A 90 -9.15 -3.68 2.10
C VAL A 90 -10.11 -2.51 2.24
N PRO A 91 -9.77 -1.33 1.69
CA PRO A 91 -10.58 -0.13 1.84
C PRO A 91 -11.85 -0.19 0.98
N LYS A 92 -12.82 0.67 1.30
CA LYS A 92 -13.99 0.98 0.46
C LYS A 92 -13.75 2.28 -0.29
N ASP A 93 -14.57 2.55 -1.30
CA ASP A 93 -14.45 3.75 -2.15
C ASP A 93 -14.30 5.02 -1.30
N ARG A 94 -13.33 5.85 -1.66
CA ARG A 94 -13.06 7.16 -1.07
C ARG A 94 -12.76 7.13 0.43
N ASN A 95 -12.41 5.97 1.01
CA ASN A 95 -11.92 5.94 2.37
C ASN A 95 -10.62 6.75 2.49
N LEU A 96 -10.46 7.43 3.62
CA LEU A 96 -9.25 8.17 3.97
C LEU A 96 -8.65 7.55 5.22
N PHE A 97 -7.35 7.26 5.16
CA PHE A 97 -6.54 6.80 6.29
C PHE A 97 -5.47 7.85 6.58
N GLU A 98 -5.49 8.39 7.78
CA GLU A 98 -4.55 9.41 8.23
C GLU A 98 -3.82 8.94 9.49
N GLY A 99 -2.49 9.02 9.48
CA GLY A 99 -1.70 8.84 10.70
C GLY A 99 -1.65 10.11 11.54
N ALA A 100 -1.87 9.99 12.84
CA ALA A 100 -1.41 11.00 13.80
C ALA A 100 0.13 11.00 13.84
N PRO A 101 0.79 12.09 14.29
CA PRO A 101 2.24 12.08 14.49
C PRO A 101 2.71 10.89 15.32
N GLY A 102 3.62 10.07 14.77
CA GLY A 102 4.10 8.84 15.41
C GLY A 102 3.22 7.60 15.20
N ALA A 103 2.21 7.65 14.34
CA ALA A 103 1.46 6.46 13.93
C ALA A 103 2.26 5.60 12.94
N VAL A 104 2.37 4.32 13.25
CA VAL A 104 3.07 3.32 12.44
C VAL A 104 2.13 2.16 12.18
N LEU A 105 1.95 1.79 10.92
CA LEU A 105 1.27 0.58 10.49
C LEU A 105 2.34 -0.44 10.09
N SER A 106 2.47 -1.51 10.89
CA SER A 106 3.56 -2.47 10.76
C SER A 106 3.06 -3.87 10.41
N GLY A 107 3.64 -4.48 9.39
CA GLY A 107 3.41 -5.89 9.04
C GLY A 107 4.16 -6.89 9.95
N ALA A 108 4.92 -6.40 10.93
CA ALA A 108 5.82 -7.20 11.75
C ALA A 108 5.32 -7.47 13.17
N ARG A 109 5.74 -8.64 13.68
CA ARG A 109 5.60 -9.07 15.07
C ARG A 109 6.90 -8.82 15.83
N ARG A 110 6.80 -8.40 17.10
CA ARG A 110 7.93 -8.36 18.02
C ARG A 110 8.25 -9.75 18.56
N LEU A 111 9.53 -10.12 18.54
CA LEU A 111 10.06 -11.32 19.18
C LEU A 111 10.60 -10.96 20.56
N THR A 112 10.16 -11.69 21.59
CA THR A 112 10.46 -11.35 23.00
C THR A 112 11.03 -12.50 23.81
N ALA A 113 11.07 -13.71 23.26
CA ALA A 113 11.56 -14.91 23.93
C ALA A 113 12.60 -15.60 23.06
N PHE A 114 13.81 -15.77 23.63
CA PHE A 114 14.96 -16.34 22.93
C PHE A 114 15.62 -17.41 23.78
N VAL A 115 16.06 -18.49 23.14
CA VAL A 115 16.89 -19.52 23.74
C VAL A 115 18.31 -19.37 23.20
N HIS A 116 19.26 -19.12 24.09
CA HIS A 116 20.68 -19.13 23.72
C HIS A 116 21.18 -20.57 23.55
N ARG A 117 21.85 -20.86 22.43
CA ARG A 117 22.42 -22.18 22.09
C ARG A 117 23.75 -22.01 21.36
N GLY A 118 24.85 -22.23 22.07
CA GLY A 118 26.18 -22.06 21.49
C GLY A 118 26.39 -20.59 21.08
N PRO A 119 26.69 -20.28 19.80
CA PRO A 119 26.90 -18.91 19.34
C PRO A 119 25.63 -18.22 18.82
N VAL A 120 24.45 -18.85 18.91
CA VAL A 120 23.21 -18.31 18.32
C VAL A 120 22.09 -18.18 19.34
N TRP A 121 21.13 -17.32 18.98
CA TRP A 121 19.87 -17.12 19.70
C TRP A 121 18.71 -17.66 18.86
N ILE A 122 17.76 -18.35 19.50
CA ILE A 122 16.67 -19.01 18.80
C ILE A 122 15.33 -18.50 19.30
N ALA A 123 14.52 -17.94 18.40
CA ALA A 123 13.10 -17.68 18.63
C ALA A 123 12.28 -18.83 18.02
N ARG A 124 11.51 -19.52 18.87
CA ARG A 124 10.72 -20.70 18.49
C ARG A 124 9.27 -20.34 18.15
N GLY A 125 8.53 -21.29 17.58
CA GLY A 125 7.10 -21.14 17.29
C GLY A 125 6.81 -20.10 16.21
N GLN A 126 7.75 -19.93 15.28
CA GLN A 126 7.64 -19.03 14.15
C GLN A 126 7.12 -19.84 12.96
N THR A 127 5.86 -19.62 12.59
CA THR A 127 5.16 -20.42 11.58
C THR A 127 4.83 -19.64 10.30
N GLN A 128 5.24 -18.36 10.23
CA GLN A 128 4.99 -17.54 9.06
C GLN A 128 5.79 -18.04 7.86
N LYS A 129 5.09 -18.21 6.74
CA LYS A 129 5.64 -18.75 5.49
C LYS A 129 4.90 -18.12 4.31
N GLY A 130 5.36 -16.94 3.94
CA GLY A 130 4.86 -16.14 2.85
C GLY A 130 5.18 -16.78 1.51
N ARG A 131 4.49 -16.25 0.49
CA ARG A 131 4.65 -16.73 -0.88
C ARG A 131 6.03 -16.33 -1.38
N VAL A 132 6.80 -17.32 -1.80
CA VAL A 132 8.09 -17.13 -2.47
C VAL A 132 7.84 -16.98 -3.97
N ASN A 133 8.29 -15.87 -4.54
CA ASN A 133 8.28 -15.60 -5.98
C ASN A 133 9.71 -15.31 -6.43
N ALA A 134 10.03 -15.53 -7.71
CA ALA A 134 11.23 -14.97 -8.32
C ALA A 134 12.56 -15.40 -7.64
N VAL A 135 12.67 -16.67 -7.24
CA VAL A 135 13.89 -17.22 -6.61
C VAL A 135 15.12 -17.14 -7.50
N GLU A 136 14.90 -17.18 -8.81
CA GLU A 136 15.90 -17.05 -9.86
C GLU A 136 16.56 -15.66 -9.90
N PHE A 137 15.96 -14.66 -9.24
CA PHE A 137 16.46 -13.28 -9.23
C PHE A 137 17.28 -12.96 -7.98
N CYS A 138 17.72 -13.94 -7.19
CA CYS A 138 18.61 -13.65 -6.06
C CYS A 138 20.05 -13.44 -6.49
N ARG A 139 20.61 -12.28 -6.11
CA ARG A 139 22.03 -12.00 -6.29
C ARG A 139 22.88 -12.92 -5.44
N ALA A 140 24.11 -13.17 -5.91
CA ALA A 140 25.12 -13.83 -5.10
C ALA A 140 25.30 -13.10 -3.76
N GLY A 141 25.30 -13.85 -2.66
CA GLY A 141 25.36 -13.31 -1.30
C GLY A 141 24.00 -13.11 -0.62
N PHE A 142 22.89 -13.21 -1.36
CA PHE A 142 21.52 -13.03 -0.85
C PHE A 142 20.66 -14.28 -1.09
N PRO A 143 21.04 -15.45 -0.51
CA PRO A 143 20.47 -16.74 -0.89
C PRO A 143 18.97 -16.89 -0.57
N ARG A 144 18.41 -16.00 0.25
CA ARG A 144 16.99 -15.99 0.62
C ARG A 144 16.26 -14.71 0.19
N CYS A 145 16.79 -13.95 -0.78
CA CYS A 145 16.17 -12.69 -1.23
C CYS A 145 14.68 -12.80 -1.61
N ALA A 146 14.23 -13.98 -2.03
CA ALA A 146 12.86 -14.25 -2.47
C ALA A 146 11.91 -14.68 -1.34
N HIS A 147 12.45 -14.88 -0.13
CA HIS A 147 11.66 -15.24 1.05
C HIS A 147 11.19 -13.97 1.72
N PRO A 148 9.87 -13.72 1.79
CA PRO A 148 9.35 -12.42 2.16
C PRO A 148 9.50 -12.07 3.64
N GLU A 149 9.88 -13.03 4.47
CA GLU A 149 10.18 -12.77 5.87
C GLU A 149 11.53 -12.08 5.99
N ASP A 150 11.53 -10.93 6.66
CA ASP A 150 12.72 -10.24 7.10
C ASP A 150 12.80 -10.28 8.62
N LEU A 151 14.02 -10.21 9.14
CA LEU A 151 14.30 -10.02 10.55
C LEU A 151 14.99 -8.67 10.74
N PHE A 152 14.50 -7.91 11.70
CA PHE A 152 15.01 -6.59 12.04
C PHE A 152 15.50 -6.57 13.48
N ILE A 153 16.66 -5.94 13.71
CA ILE A 153 17.12 -5.56 15.05
C ILE A 153 17.27 -4.04 15.08
N ASP A 154 16.51 -3.38 15.95
CA ASP A 154 16.42 -1.91 16.05
C ASP A 154 16.22 -1.22 14.70
N ASP A 155 15.19 -1.66 13.95
CA ASP A 155 14.87 -1.18 12.60
C ASP A 155 15.93 -1.46 11.51
N ALA A 156 17.01 -2.18 11.81
CA ALA A 156 18.00 -2.58 10.81
C ALA A 156 17.69 -3.99 10.27
N PRO A 157 17.50 -4.17 8.94
CA PRO A 157 17.29 -5.50 8.35
C PRO A 157 18.57 -6.34 8.44
N MET A 158 18.41 -7.62 8.79
CA MET A 158 19.50 -8.60 8.85
C MET A 158 19.57 -9.45 7.58
N LEU A 159 20.76 -9.95 7.24
CA LEU A 159 20.94 -10.80 6.06
C LEU A 159 20.34 -12.20 6.30
N HIS A 160 19.34 -12.57 5.49
CA HIS A 160 18.70 -13.88 5.53
C HIS A 160 19.55 -14.92 4.78
N VAL A 161 20.18 -15.83 5.53
CA VAL A 161 21.09 -16.84 4.97
C VAL A 161 20.38 -18.15 4.64
N GLY A 162 21.05 -19.04 3.90
CA GLY A 162 20.45 -20.28 3.39
C GLY A 162 20.31 -21.42 4.41
N SER A 163 21.07 -21.40 5.50
CA SER A 163 21.20 -22.51 6.46
C SER A 163 21.60 -22.06 7.87
N ARG A 164 21.39 -22.92 8.86
CA ARG A 164 21.81 -22.69 10.27
C ARG A 164 23.32 -22.48 10.41
N SER A 165 24.13 -23.20 9.64
CA SER A 165 25.60 -23.10 9.69
C SER A 165 26.15 -21.78 9.14
N ALA A 166 25.36 -21.05 8.36
CA ALA A 166 25.72 -19.74 7.83
C ALA A 166 25.34 -18.58 8.77
N VAL A 167 24.68 -18.87 9.89
CA VAL A 167 24.30 -17.87 10.89
C VAL A 167 25.54 -17.39 11.65
N GLY A 168 25.64 -16.09 11.84
CA GLY A 168 26.71 -15.39 12.55
C GLY A 168 26.36 -13.90 12.63
N PRO A 169 27.31 -13.03 13.01
CA PRO A 169 27.01 -11.61 13.19
C PRO A 169 26.35 -10.97 11.96
N GLY A 170 25.26 -10.22 12.17
CA GLY A 170 24.45 -9.57 11.13
C GLY A 170 23.63 -10.53 10.25
N ARG A 171 23.61 -11.83 10.56
CA ARG A 171 22.96 -12.88 9.76
C ARG A 171 21.94 -13.65 10.57
N TRP A 172 20.91 -14.13 9.88
CA TRP A 172 19.86 -14.94 10.48
C TRP A 172 19.33 -15.98 9.50
N PHE A 173 18.72 -17.02 10.04
CA PHE A 173 18.09 -18.09 9.26
C PHE A 173 16.69 -18.35 9.78
N PHE A 174 15.75 -18.57 8.87
CA PHE A 174 14.45 -19.14 9.23
C PHE A 174 14.45 -20.61 8.87
N ASP A 175 14.49 -21.47 9.89
CA ASP A 175 14.26 -22.89 9.77
C ASP A 175 12.75 -23.16 9.78
N TYR A 176 12.14 -23.13 8.58
CA TYR A 176 10.71 -23.36 8.41
C TYR A 176 10.27 -24.78 8.77
N ASP A 177 11.17 -25.76 8.79
CA ASP A 177 10.83 -27.14 9.15
C ASP A 177 10.79 -27.32 10.68
N ALA A 178 11.59 -26.52 11.40
CA ALA A 178 11.64 -26.51 12.86
C ALA A 178 10.75 -25.43 13.51
N ASP A 179 10.12 -24.55 12.72
CA ASP A 179 9.43 -23.33 13.17
C ASP A 179 10.33 -22.44 14.06
N GLU A 180 11.60 -22.28 13.65
CA GLU A 180 12.63 -21.55 14.40
C GLU A 180 13.29 -20.44 13.58
N ILE A 181 13.34 -19.24 14.15
CA ILE A 181 14.22 -18.15 13.69
C ILE A 181 15.52 -18.24 14.50
N VAL A 182 16.65 -18.39 13.79
CA VAL A 182 17.99 -18.50 14.33
C VAL A 182 18.76 -17.22 14.04
N ILE A 183 19.25 -16.56 15.07
CA ILE A 183 19.82 -15.20 15.03
C ILE A 183 21.28 -15.29 15.49
N GLY A 184 22.19 -14.67 14.74
CA GLY A 184 23.61 -14.62 15.11
C GLY A 184 23.98 -13.47 16.06
N ASP A 185 23.18 -12.40 16.09
CA ASP A 185 23.37 -11.26 16.99
C ASP A 185 22.66 -11.49 18.34
N ASP A 186 23.20 -10.89 19.41
CA ASP A 186 22.58 -10.91 20.74
C ASP A 186 21.33 -10.00 20.77
N PRO A 187 20.12 -10.55 21.02
CA PRO A 187 18.89 -9.78 21.07
C PRO A 187 18.67 -9.07 22.41
N THR A 188 19.53 -9.28 23.41
CA THR A 188 19.33 -8.79 24.78
C THR A 188 19.25 -7.26 24.83
N GLY A 189 18.14 -6.74 25.34
CA GLY A 189 17.89 -5.29 25.43
C GLY A 189 17.58 -4.61 24.10
N ARG A 190 17.49 -5.35 22.99
CA ARG A 190 17.22 -4.84 21.64
C ARG A 190 15.75 -5.02 21.27
N ILE A 191 15.29 -4.29 20.26
CA ILE A 191 14.00 -4.54 19.62
C ILE A 191 14.23 -5.49 18.46
N VAL A 192 13.70 -6.71 18.57
CA VAL A 192 13.74 -7.69 17.48
C VAL A 192 12.35 -7.89 16.91
N GLU A 193 12.23 -7.79 15.60
CA GLU A 193 10.96 -7.89 14.88
C GLU A 193 11.11 -8.75 13.63
N THR A 194 10.05 -9.46 13.25
CA THR A 194 10.01 -10.22 12.00
C THR A 194 8.74 -9.88 11.23
N SER A 195 8.86 -9.66 9.92
CA SER A 195 7.71 -9.41 9.06
C SER A 195 6.83 -10.67 8.94
N VAL A 196 5.52 -10.47 8.84
CA VAL A 196 4.54 -11.58 8.83
C VAL A 196 3.46 -11.35 7.77
N ILE A 197 2.85 -10.17 7.77
CA ILE A 197 1.72 -9.87 6.87
C ILE A 197 2.27 -9.35 5.53
N PRO A 198 1.73 -9.82 4.37
CA PRO A 198 2.32 -9.48 3.09
C PRO A 198 1.93 -8.11 2.53
N ARG A 199 0.85 -7.50 3.03
CA ARG A 199 0.32 -6.27 2.45
C ARG A 199 -0.39 -5.41 3.49
N ALA A 200 -0.16 -4.10 3.44
CA ALA A 200 -0.78 -3.10 4.29
C ALA A 200 -2.14 -2.68 3.75
N PHE A 201 -2.17 -2.30 2.47
CA PHE A 201 -3.37 -1.86 1.78
C PHE A 201 -3.45 -2.52 0.41
N GLY A 202 -4.65 -2.92 0.00
CA GLY A 202 -4.92 -3.30 -1.39
C GLY A 202 -6.39 -3.57 -1.63
N GLY A 203 -6.80 -3.69 -2.89
CA GLY A 203 -8.19 -3.91 -3.28
C GLY A 203 -8.55 -3.10 -4.51
N THR A 204 -9.85 -3.08 -4.82
CA THR A 204 -10.39 -2.48 -6.05
C THR A 204 -11.14 -1.17 -5.83
N ALA A 205 -11.24 -0.71 -4.58
CA ALA A 205 -11.91 0.54 -4.25
C ALA A 205 -11.28 1.72 -5.01
N SER A 206 -12.10 2.72 -5.34
CA SER A 206 -11.69 3.93 -6.05
C SER A 206 -11.42 5.08 -5.09
N GLY A 207 -10.48 5.96 -5.45
CA GLY A 207 -10.29 7.25 -4.77
C GLY A 207 -9.84 7.16 -3.30
N VAL A 208 -9.19 6.07 -2.89
CA VAL A 208 -8.70 5.90 -1.52
C VAL A 208 -7.55 6.87 -1.25
N VAL A 209 -7.51 7.46 -0.06
CA VAL A 209 -6.43 8.36 0.37
C VAL A 209 -5.71 7.76 1.56
N ILE A 210 -4.38 7.68 1.48
CA ILE A 210 -3.49 7.31 2.59
C ILE A 210 -2.54 8.48 2.81
N GLN A 211 -2.49 9.00 4.03
CA GLN A 211 -1.64 10.15 4.34
C GLN A 211 -1.03 10.16 5.74
N ALA A 212 0.11 10.85 5.89
CA ALA A 212 0.76 11.10 7.18
C ALA A 212 1.03 9.83 8.00
N LEU A 213 1.27 8.69 7.33
CA LEU A 213 1.39 7.38 7.97
C LEU A 213 2.74 6.75 7.66
N THR A 214 3.37 6.12 8.65
CA THR A 214 4.51 5.21 8.41
C THR A 214 3.97 3.81 8.16
N ILE A 215 4.36 3.19 7.05
CA ILE A 215 3.97 1.83 6.64
C ILE A 215 5.25 1.01 6.49
N GLU A 216 5.40 -0.03 7.31
CA GLU A 216 6.68 -0.72 7.41
C GLU A 216 6.63 -2.23 7.65
N LYS A 217 7.72 -2.89 7.29
CA LYS A 217 8.02 -4.30 7.66
C LYS A 217 6.94 -5.28 7.23
N TYR A 218 6.37 -5.06 6.05
CA TYR A 218 5.49 -6.02 5.40
C TYR A 218 6.28 -7.09 4.67
N ALA A 219 5.88 -8.34 4.84
CA ALA A 219 6.42 -9.51 4.16
C ALA A 219 5.87 -9.61 2.73
N ALA A 220 5.93 -8.51 1.98
CA ALA A 220 5.44 -8.46 0.61
C ALA A 220 6.33 -9.35 -0.27
N PRO A 221 5.78 -10.36 -0.96
CA PRO A 221 6.56 -11.14 -1.92
C PRO A 221 7.26 -10.24 -2.93
N ILE A 222 8.36 -10.72 -3.51
CA ILE A 222 8.97 -10.07 -4.66
C ILE A 222 7.92 -9.87 -5.77
N GLN A 223 7.99 -8.72 -6.43
CA GLN A 223 7.01 -8.16 -7.38
C GLN A 223 5.65 -7.73 -6.79
N ALA A 224 5.39 -7.92 -5.50
CA ALA A 224 4.20 -7.39 -4.82
C ALA A 224 4.56 -6.15 -3.98
N ALA A 225 3.58 -5.28 -3.73
CA ALA A 225 3.76 -4.07 -2.93
C ALA A 225 3.11 -4.16 -1.54
N ALA A 226 3.70 -3.47 -0.57
CA ALA A 226 3.08 -3.28 0.74
C ALA A 226 1.81 -2.40 0.63
N VAL A 227 1.86 -1.35 -0.21
CA VAL A 227 0.68 -0.56 -0.60
C VAL A 227 0.39 -0.84 -2.07
N ASP A 228 -0.67 -1.60 -2.34
CA ASP A 228 -0.99 -2.05 -3.68
C ASP A 228 -2.22 -1.33 -4.24
N ALA A 229 -1.98 -0.26 -5.01
CA ALA A 229 -3.02 0.52 -5.68
C ALA A 229 -3.27 0.10 -7.14
N GLU A 230 -2.68 -1.01 -7.59
CA GLU A 230 -2.75 -1.46 -9.00
C GLU A 230 -4.18 -1.53 -9.54
N PHE A 231 -5.08 -2.13 -8.77
CA PHE A 231 -6.46 -2.36 -9.16
C PHE A 231 -7.46 -1.34 -8.59
N GLY A 232 -6.96 -0.36 -7.82
CA GLY A 232 -7.76 0.68 -7.18
C GLY A 232 -7.58 2.02 -7.91
N PRO A 233 -8.52 2.44 -8.77
CA PRO A 233 -8.31 3.65 -9.57
C PRO A 233 -8.32 4.92 -8.71
N GLY A 234 -7.40 5.85 -9.02
CA GLY A 234 -7.38 7.18 -8.43
C GLY A 234 -6.93 7.24 -6.97
N TRP A 235 -6.17 6.25 -6.48
CA TRP A 235 -5.63 6.30 -5.12
C TRP A 235 -4.64 7.44 -4.96
N THR A 236 -4.64 8.08 -3.79
CA THR A 236 -3.65 9.08 -3.41
C THR A 236 -2.89 8.60 -2.18
N ILE A 237 -1.57 8.47 -2.31
CA ILE A 237 -0.67 8.17 -1.19
C ILE A 237 0.25 9.38 -1.04
N ARG A 238 0.15 10.09 0.09
CA ARG A 238 0.90 11.33 0.28
C ARG A 238 1.47 11.56 1.66
N ASN A 239 2.54 12.35 1.76
CA ASN A 239 3.14 12.74 3.05
C ASN A 239 3.41 11.54 3.98
N SER A 240 3.69 10.37 3.42
CA SER A 240 3.81 9.12 4.16
C SER A 240 5.24 8.58 4.09
N VAL A 241 5.58 7.66 4.99
CA VAL A 241 6.87 6.96 5.00
C VAL A 241 6.61 5.50 4.68
N LEU A 242 7.15 4.99 3.58
CA LEU A 242 7.03 3.59 3.19
C LEU A 242 8.41 2.97 3.26
N ARG A 243 8.67 2.18 4.31
CA ARG A 243 10.02 1.69 4.59
C ARG A 243 10.10 0.23 5.00
N LEU A 244 11.25 -0.39 4.76
CA LEU A 244 11.56 -1.73 5.29
C LEU A 244 10.56 -2.82 4.87
N ASN A 245 9.80 -2.62 3.79
CA ASN A 245 8.92 -3.66 3.26
C ASN A 245 9.75 -4.57 2.35
N HIS A 246 9.56 -5.89 2.44
CA HIS A 246 10.38 -6.85 1.71
C HIS A 246 10.31 -6.65 0.19
N GLY A 247 9.08 -6.57 -0.33
CA GLY A 247 8.82 -6.34 -1.75
C GLY A 247 8.93 -4.88 -2.15
N VAL A 248 7.98 -4.44 -2.97
CA VAL A 248 7.87 -3.04 -3.41
C VAL A 248 7.22 -2.19 -2.31
N GLY A 249 7.65 -0.94 -2.14
CA GLY A 249 6.99 -0.01 -1.21
C GLY A 249 5.53 0.26 -1.62
N VAL A 250 5.34 0.77 -2.84
CA VAL A 250 4.01 1.10 -3.40
C VAL A 250 3.88 0.75 -4.87
N ASN A 251 2.75 0.16 -5.27
CA ASN A 251 2.39 -0.05 -6.68
C ASN A 251 1.34 0.97 -7.11
N ALA A 252 1.59 1.71 -8.20
CA ALA A 252 0.68 2.72 -8.74
C ALA A 252 -0.22 2.14 -9.85
N GLY A 253 -1.54 2.17 -9.63
CA GLY A 253 -2.55 1.86 -10.64
C GLY A 253 -3.07 3.11 -11.39
N ASN A 254 -4.14 2.94 -12.16
CA ASN A 254 -4.72 3.99 -13.01
C ASN A 254 -5.04 5.27 -12.22
N GLY A 255 -4.54 6.41 -12.67
CA GLY A 255 -4.81 7.73 -12.08
C GLY A 255 -4.22 7.93 -10.68
N SER A 256 -3.37 7.02 -10.19
CA SER A 256 -2.80 7.12 -8.84
C SER A 256 -1.92 8.36 -8.67
N ARG A 257 -1.90 8.93 -7.47
CA ARG A 257 -1.06 10.07 -7.09
C ARG A 257 -0.18 9.68 -5.91
N ILE A 258 1.10 9.45 -6.17
CA ILE A 258 2.10 9.13 -5.14
C ILE A 258 2.92 10.40 -4.91
N LEU A 259 2.61 11.15 -3.85
CA LEU A 259 3.05 12.53 -3.68
C LEU A 259 3.80 12.76 -2.37
N ASP A 260 4.95 13.43 -2.40
CA ASP A 260 5.59 13.95 -1.17
C ASP A 260 5.87 12.88 -0.09
N ASN A 261 6.13 11.64 -0.51
CA ASN A 261 6.42 10.53 0.39
C ASN A 261 7.92 10.33 0.57
N ARG A 262 8.30 9.63 1.64
CA ARG A 262 9.63 9.05 1.82
C ARG A 262 9.55 7.54 1.62
N ILE A 263 10.03 7.06 0.49
CA ILE A 263 9.95 5.65 0.07
C ILE A 263 11.36 5.06 0.13
N LEU A 264 11.67 4.50 1.29
CA LEU A 264 13.05 4.27 1.72
C LEU A 264 13.29 2.82 2.08
N ASP A 265 14.47 2.29 1.77
CA ASP A 265 14.94 1.05 2.39
C ASP A 265 13.94 -0.12 2.24
N ASN A 266 13.25 -0.27 1.10
CA ASN A 266 12.43 -1.44 0.79
C ASN A 266 13.30 -2.54 0.12
N GLY A 267 12.94 -3.81 0.25
CA GLY A 267 13.80 -4.94 -0.11
C GLY A 267 13.92 -5.15 -1.61
N HIS A 268 12.86 -4.88 -2.37
CA HIS A 268 12.88 -4.95 -3.83
C HIS A 268 13.05 -3.56 -4.48
N ALA A 269 11.97 -2.76 -4.54
CA ALA A 269 11.94 -1.47 -5.18
C ALA A 269 11.14 -0.46 -4.36
N GLY A 270 11.39 0.84 -4.55
CA GLY A 270 10.60 1.85 -3.87
C GLY A 270 9.15 1.86 -4.37
N PHE A 271 8.98 1.93 -5.68
CA PHE A 271 7.69 1.90 -6.33
C PHE A 271 7.69 1.03 -7.59
N SER A 272 6.50 0.65 -8.02
CA SER A 272 6.21 0.11 -9.35
C SER A 272 4.94 0.79 -9.90
N GLY A 273 4.62 0.57 -11.16
CA GLY A 273 3.35 1.05 -11.73
C GLY A 273 2.94 0.26 -12.95
N SER A 274 1.64 -0.03 -13.04
CA SER A 274 1.03 -0.80 -14.14
C SER A 274 -0.18 -0.09 -14.76
N GLY A 275 -0.58 1.07 -14.22
CA GLY A 275 -1.69 1.86 -14.74
C GLY A 275 -1.31 2.99 -15.71
N THR A 276 -2.33 3.71 -16.18
CA THR A 276 -2.18 4.96 -16.97
C THR A 276 -2.41 6.19 -16.10
N ASP A 277 -1.90 7.34 -16.52
CA ASP A 277 -2.13 8.65 -15.90
C ASP A 277 -1.79 8.76 -14.41
N PHE A 278 -0.96 7.86 -13.87
CA PHE A 278 -0.43 8.02 -12.52
C PHE A 278 0.63 9.13 -12.48
N LEU A 279 0.77 9.77 -11.33
CA LEU A 279 1.81 10.77 -11.06
C LEU A 279 2.60 10.36 -9.83
N ILE A 280 3.92 10.40 -9.96
CA ILE A 280 4.89 10.23 -8.88
C ILE A 280 5.69 11.52 -8.80
N ALA A 281 5.44 12.34 -7.79
CA ALA A 281 6.05 13.68 -7.67
C ALA A 281 6.38 14.03 -6.22
N GLY A 282 7.45 14.79 -6.00
CA GLY A 282 7.84 15.27 -4.67
C GLY A 282 8.35 14.19 -3.69
N ASN A 283 8.49 12.94 -4.12
CA ASN A 283 8.91 11.85 -3.24
C ASN A 283 10.44 11.78 -3.08
N GLU A 284 10.91 11.50 -1.86
CA GLU A 284 12.26 11.00 -1.60
C GLU A 284 12.26 9.48 -1.79
N ILE A 285 12.99 8.96 -2.79
CA ILE A 285 13.10 7.52 -3.07
C ILE A 285 14.57 7.12 -2.98
N ALA A 286 14.94 6.39 -1.93
CA ALA A 286 16.35 6.09 -1.68
C ALA A 286 16.55 4.73 -0.99
N ARG A 287 17.75 4.15 -1.19
CA ARG A 287 18.24 2.94 -0.50
C ARG A 287 17.34 1.70 -0.58
N ASN A 288 16.46 1.63 -1.58
CA ASN A 288 15.69 0.42 -1.87
C ASN A 288 16.60 -0.66 -2.50
N GLY A 289 16.18 -1.93 -2.42
CA GLY A 289 16.93 -3.08 -2.92
C GLY A 289 17.70 -3.87 -1.86
N TYR A 290 17.40 -3.72 -0.56
CA TYR A 290 18.21 -4.35 0.49
C TYR A 290 18.13 -5.87 0.50
N ALA A 291 17.06 -6.47 -0.05
CA ALA A 291 16.89 -7.92 -0.09
C ALA A 291 17.87 -8.58 -1.08
N GLY A 292 18.48 -7.81 -1.98
CA GLY A 292 19.47 -8.30 -2.94
C GLY A 292 18.86 -9.00 -4.15
N VAL A 293 17.71 -8.53 -4.61
CA VAL A 293 17.10 -8.94 -5.89
C VAL A 293 17.96 -8.40 -7.05
N ASP A 294 18.12 -9.19 -8.10
CA ASP A 294 18.91 -8.86 -9.27
C ASP A 294 18.13 -8.01 -10.27
N PHE A 295 18.43 -6.72 -10.28
CA PHE A 295 17.81 -5.73 -11.16
C PHE A 295 18.15 -5.89 -12.65
N HIS A 296 19.15 -6.71 -13.02
CA HIS A 296 19.45 -6.94 -14.44
C HIS A 296 18.34 -7.68 -15.19
N TRP A 297 17.44 -8.34 -14.44
CA TRP A 297 16.26 -9.02 -14.99
C TRP A 297 14.95 -8.21 -14.85
N GLU A 298 14.84 -7.34 -13.84
CA GLU A 298 13.60 -6.59 -13.55
C GLU A 298 13.61 -5.11 -13.99
N GLY A 299 14.72 -4.60 -14.54
CA GLY A 299 14.73 -3.26 -15.14
C GLY A 299 14.58 -2.11 -14.14
N ALA A 300 15.69 -1.81 -13.46
CA ALA A 300 16.03 -0.53 -12.82
C ALA A 300 15.27 -0.10 -11.55
N ALA A 301 16.04 0.47 -10.62
CA ALA A 301 15.60 1.37 -9.56
C ALA A 301 14.84 2.63 -10.06
N ALA A 302 14.63 2.76 -11.37
CA ALA A 302 13.68 3.66 -12.03
C ALA A 302 13.67 3.30 -13.52
N ARG A 303 12.57 2.75 -14.06
CA ARG A 303 12.32 2.85 -15.50
C ARG A 303 11.25 3.90 -15.76
N SER A 304 11.67 5.15 -15.88
CA SER A 304 11.01 6.12 -16.75
C SER A 304 11.85 6.20 -18.04
N PRO A 305 11.35 5.77 -19.20
CA PRO A 305 12.03 6.00 -20.47
C PRO A 305 11.69 7.42 -20.96
N ASN A 306 12.12 8.45 -20.24
CA ASN A 306 12.29 9.80 -20.82
C ASN A 306 13.09 10.72 -19.88
N PRO A 307 14.25 11.24 -20.29
CA PRO A 307 14.88 12.37 -19.62
C PRO A 307 14.18 13.64 -20.12
N ALA A 308 13.17 14.11 -19.39
CA ALA A 308 12.63 15.44 -19.59
C ALA A 308 12.37 16.09 -18.23
N ALA A 309 13.27 17.02 -17.89
CA ALA A 309 13.14 18.12 -16.94
C ALA A 309 12.76 17.77 -15.49
N ALA A 310 13.78 17.66 -14.65
CA ALA A 310 13.71 18.16 -13.29
C ALA A 310 14.27 19.60 -13.32
N ASP A 311 13.38 20.58 -13.24
CA ASP A 311 13.62 21.91 -12.68
C ASP A 311 12.64 22.09 -11.53
#